data_AF-A0A817LTB2-F1
#
_entry.id   AF-A0A817LTB2-F1
#
_cell.length_a   1.000
_cell.length_b   1.000
_cell.length_c   1.000
_cell.angle_alpha   90.00
_cell.angle_beta   90.00
_cell.angle_gamma   90.00
#
_symmetry.space_group_name_H-M   'P 1'
#
loop_
_entity.id
_entity.type
_entity.pdbx_description
1 polymer ?
#
loop_
_entity_poly.entity_id
_entity_poly.type
_entity_poly.pdbx_seq_one_letter_code
_entity_poly.pdbx_strand_id
1 'polypeptide(L)'
;MYEYLIFIILIIFISNVSTTSNIDDVYSLETCNIPEEFSYITQDEFNIRYGGDEKNFSRPVVFRQMSIDERFLNMIKLDSILNRYGNKYITVTTANTYSYKKQYIKLNDYINLQKRSSKSTKWGNETLYWFGDDLLNDQKWLTKILQYYKPPSYNVGDFIQPSLNFGIGGQGTGVPFHFHGPGFQQIIFGRKRWYLSLEKPLFDPNETTIQWSIEKRFNHEQPFLYECTLYAGDIIFFPNLWWHATLNLDFAIFLSTFLSL
;
A
#
# COMPACT_ATOMS: atom_id res chain seq x y z
N MET A 1 -40.62 58.95 -30.16
CA MET A 1 -40.48 57.80 -29.25
C MET A 1 -39.32 56.97 -29.75
N TYR A 2 -38.17 57.05 -29.10
CA TYR A 2 -37.03 56.17 -29.36
C TYR A 2 -36.78 55.38 -28.08
N GLU A 3 -37.01 54.07 -28.13
CA GLU A 3 -36.65 53.14 -27.06
C GLU A 3 -35.19 52.71 -27.24
N TYR A 4 -34.38 52.88 -26.20
CA TYR A 4 -33.03 52.34 -26.13
C TYR A 4 -33.07 50.99 -25.42
N LEU A 5 -32.71 49.93 -26.14
CA LEU A 5 -32.54 48.58 -25.58
C LEU A 5 -31.10 48.47 -25.03
N ILE A 6 -30.95 48.31 -23.71
CA ILE A 6 -29.65 48.08 -23.06
C ILE A 6 -29.40 46.57 -23.00
N PHE A 7 -28.39 46.09 -23.71
CA PHE A 7 -27.89 44.71 -23.60
C PHE A 7 -26.87 44.64 -22.45
N ILE A 8 -27.19 43.88 -21.41
CA ILE A 8 -26.24 43.54 -20.34
C ILE A 8 -25.53 42.25 -20.74
N ILE A 9 -24.25 42.35 -21.09
CA ILE A 9 -23.38 41.19 -21.33
C ILE A 9 -22.83 40.73 -19.98
N LEU A 10 -23.30 39.58 -19.49
CA LEU A 10 -22.72 38.90 -18.34
C LEU A 10 -21.44 38.17 -18.80
N ILE A 11 -20.27 38.70 -18.45
CA ILE A 11 -19.00 38.01 -18.64
C ILE A 11 -18.81 37.05 -17.45
N ILE A 12 -19.04 35.76 -17.68
CA ILE A 12 -18.71 34.72 -16.72
C ILE A 12 -17.20 34.48 -16.82
N PHE A 13 -16.44 34.94 -15.82
CA PHE A 13 -15.05 34.54 -15.64
C PHE A 13 -15.01 33.11 -15.13
N ILE A 14 -14.79 32.15 -16.04
CA ILE A 14 -14.36 30.80 -15.66
C ILE A 14 -12.87 30.88 -15.41
N SER A 15 -12.47 31.04 -14.15
CA SER A 15 -11.08 30.81 -13.76
C SER A 15 -10.80 29.32 -13.85
N ASN A 16 -10.09 28.89 -14.89
CA ASN A 16 -9.46 27.57 -14.93
C ASN A 16 -8.37 27.53 -13.87
N VAL A 17 -8.72 27.13 -12.65
CA VAL A 17 -7.72 26.72 -11.66
C VAL A 17 -7.27 25.33 -12.07
N SER A 18 -6.20 25.26 -12.86
CA SER A 18 -5.42 24.02 -12.98
C SER A 18 -4.67 23.86 -11.67
N THR A 19 -5.24 23.10 -10.72
CA THR A 19 -4.51 22.61 -9.56
C THR A 19 -3.60 21.50 -10.03
N THR A 20 -2.37 21.82 -10.44
CA THR A 20 -1.33 20.80 -10.54
C THR A 20 -1.10 20.27 -9.13
N SER A 21 -1.55 19.05 -8.82
CA SER A 21 -1.28 18.42 -7.54
C SER A 21 0.23 18.28 -7.35
N ASN A 22 0.76 18.80 -6.25
CA ASN A 22 2.18 18.66 -5.91
C ASN A 22 2.40 17.41 -5.04
N ILE A 23 3.65 17.03 -4.86
CA ILE A 23 4.07 15.89 -4.03
C ILE A 23 3.56 16.01 -2.58
N ASP A 24 3.41 17.23 -2.06
CA ASP A 24 2.88 17.48 -0.72
C ASP A 24 1.39 17.12 -0.61
N ASP A 25 0.62 17.30 -1.68
CA ASP A 25 -0.80 16.89 -1.73
C ASP A 25 -0.90 15.36 -1.64
N VAL A 26 0.03 14.64 -2.28
CA VAL A 26 0.07 13.17 -2.20
C VAL A 26 0.29 12.73 -0.75
N TYR A 27 1.23 13.32 -0.02
CA TYR A 27 1.56 12.88 1.34
C TYR A 27 0.59 13.35 2.43
N SER A 28 -0.11 14.46 2.20
CA SER A 28 -1.05 15.05 3.15
C SER A 28 -2.49 14.58 2.98
N LEU A 29 -2.84 14.03 1.81
CA LEU A 29 -4.21 13.61 1.53
C LEU A 29 -4.64 12.41 2.41
N GLU A 30 -5.51 12.64 3.38
CA GLU A 30 -6.08 11.56 4.17
C GLU A 30 -7.45 11.16 3.61
N THR A 31 -7.46 10.18 2.69
CA THR A 31 -8.68 9.65 2.08
C THR A 31 -8.89 8.19 2.43
N CYS A 32 -10.15 7.79 2.55
CA CYS A 32 -10.56 6.39 2.52
C CYS A 32 -11.97 6.27 1.97
N ASN A 33 -12.13 5.56 0.86
CA ASN A 33 -13.44 5.19 0.30
C ASN A 33 -13.66 3.67 0.31
N ILE A 34 -12.77 2.93 0.97
CA ILE A 34 -12.91 1.49 1.21
C ILE A 34 -13.78 1.28 2.45
N PRO A 35 -14.73 0.32 2.46
CA PRO A 35 -15.50 -0.01 3.65
C PRO A 35 -14.61 -0.29 4.86
N GLU A 36 -15.05 0.15 6.04
CA GLU A 36 -14.29 0.05 7.28
C GLU A 36 -15.00 -0.83 8.31
N GLU A 37 -14.21 -1.59 9.05
CA GLU A 37 -14.62 -2.36 10.21
C GLU A 37 -13.75 -1.99 11.42
N PHE A 38 -14.34 -1.85 12.61
CA PHE A 38 -13.62 -1.46 13.83
C PHE A 38 -13.39 -2.64 14.78
N SER A 39 -13.76 -3.85 14.34
CA SER A 39 -13.56 -5.11 15.02
C SER A 39 -13.51 -6.25 14.00
N TYR A 40 -12.93 -7.38 14.37
CA TYR A 40 -13.12 -8.60 13.58
C TYR A 40 -14.59 -9.00 13.57
N ILE A 41 -15.08 -9.34 12.39
CA ILE A 41 -16.41 -9.95 12.17
C ILE A 41 -16.28 -11.46 12.03
N THR A 42 -17.40 -12.18 12.07
CA THR A 42 -17.40 -13.63 11.88
C THR A 42 -16.97 -14.02 10.46
N GLN A 43 -16.54 -15.27 10.26
CA GLN A 43 -16.17 -15.77 8.93
C GLN A 43 -17.34 -15.67 7.93
N ASP A 44 -18.56 -15.97 8.38
CA ASP A 44 -19.76 -15.91 7.53
C ASP A 44 -20.08 -14.48 7.11
N GLU A 45 -20.03 -13.53 8.05
CA GLU A 45 -20.19 -12.11 7.73
C GLU A 45 -19.09 -11.62 6.78
N PHE A 46 -17.84 -12.05 6.99
CA PHE A 46 -16.74 -11.72 6.10
C PHE A 46 -16.98 -12.27 4.70
N ASN A 47 -17.44 -13.51 4.53
CA ASN A 47 -17.71 -14.09 3.22
C ASN A 47 -18.84 -13.34 2.49
N ILE A 48 -19.96 -13.11 3.17
CA ILE A 48 -21.13 -12.41 2.63
C ILE A 48 -20.76 -10.97 2.23
N ARG A 49 -19.94 -10.31 3.06
CA ARG A 49 -19.64 -8.89 2.88
C ARG A 49 -18.39 -8.63 2.07
N TYR A 50 -17.37 -9.47 2.06
CA TYR A 50 -16.05 -9.09 1.53
C TYR A 50 -15.36 -10.19 0.75
N GLY A 51 -15.32 -11.41 1.30
CA GLY A 51 -14.66 -12.57 0.68
C GLY A 51 -15.25 -12.93 -0.68
N GLY A 52 -16.55 -12.70 -0.86
CA GLY A 52 -17.29 -13.12 -2.04
C GLY A 52 -17.65 -14.60 -2.00
N ASP A 53 -18.67 -14.97 -2.75
CA ASP A 53 -19.13 -16.35 -2.95
C ASP A 53 -19.73 -16.47 -4.37
N GLU A 54 -20.42 -17.58 -4.68
CA GLU A 54 -21.07 -17.77 -5.98
C GLU A 54 -22.10 -16.69 -6.35
N LYS A 55 -22.58 -15.91 -5.37
CA LYS A 55 -23.66 -14.92 -5.51
C LYS A 55 -23.21 -13.48 -5.28
N ASN A 56 -22.09 -13.28 -4.60
CA ASN A 56 -21.61 -11.98 -4.18
C ASN A 56 -20.18 -11.72 -4.69
N PHE A 57 -19.98 -10.56 -5.31
CA PHE A 57 -18.64 -10.11 -5.69
C PHE A 57 -17.79 -9.83 -4.45
N SER A 58 -16.52 -10.24 -4.51
CA SER A 58 -15.54 -9.90 -3.49
C SER A 58 -15.22 -8.41 -3.54
N ARG A 59 -14.98 -7.81 -2.37
CA ARG A 59 -14.71 -6.37 -2.23
C ARG A 59 -13.73 -6.09 -1.09
N PRO A 60 -12.90 -5.03 -1.21
CA PRO A 60 -11.93 -4.70 -0.17
C PRO A 60 -12.60 -4.22 1.12
N VAL A 61 -11.88 -4.37 2.23
CA VAL A 61 -12.26 -3.83 3.54
C VAL A 61 -11.02 -3.43 4.33
N VAL A 62 -11.14 -2.39 5.16
CA VAL A 62 -10.12 -2.01 6.13
C VAL A 62 -10.62 -2.28 7.54
N PHE A 63 -9.94 -3.15 8.27
CA PHE A 63 -10.11 -3.31 9.71
C PHE A 63 -9.22 -2.28 10.43
N ARG A 64 -9.83 -1.31 11.10
CA ARG A 64 -9.14 -0.18 11.71
C ARG A 64 -8.60 -0.51 13.09
N GLN A 65 -7.36 -0.11 13.37
CA GLN A 65 -6.75 -0.17 14.70
C GLN A 65 -6.77 -1.55 15.35
N MET A 66 -6.54 -2.61 14.56
CA MET A 66 -6.47 -3.97 15.09
C MET A 66 -5.23 -4.14 15.98
N SER A 67 -5.42 -4.81 17.12
CA SER A 67 -4.34 -5.05 18.09
C SER A 67 -3.21 -5.89 17.49
N ILE A 68 -1.97 -5.54 17.84
CA ILE A 68 -0.78 -6.31 17.47
C ILE A 68 -0.14 -6.87 18.75
N ASP A 69 0.33 -8.12 18.73
CA ASP A 69 0.99 -8.76 19.88
C ASP A 69 2.16 -7.89 20.38
N GLU A 70 2.17 -7.59 21.67
CA GLU A 70 3.15 -6.67 22.25
C GLU A 70 4.59 -7.22 22.19
N ARG A 71 4.77 -8.54 22.30
CA ARG A 71 6.10 -9.17 22.16
C ARG A 71 6.60 -9.00 20.74
N PHE A 72 5.73 -9.22 19.75
CA PHE A 72 6.05 -8.95 18.35
C PHE A 72 6.45 -7.49 18.15
N LEU A 73 5.62 -6.54 18.61
CA LEU A 73 5.92 -5.10 18.50
C LEU A 73 7.26 -4.74 19.13
N ASN A 74 7.55 -5.22 20.33
CA ASN A 74 8.81 -4.94 21.02
C ASN A 74 10.04 -5.49 20.29
N MET A 75 9.91 -6.63 19.61
CA MET A 75 10.98 -7.21 18.81
C MET A 75 11.18 -6.51 17.46
N ILE A 76 10.10 -6.02 16.84
CA ILE A 76 10.11 -5.44 15.49
C ILE A 76 10.29 -3.92 15.47
N LYS A 77 10.31 -3.25 16.64
CA LYS A 77 10.73 -1.84 16.75
C LYS A 77 12.05 -1.62 16.02
N LEU A 78 12.16 -0.53 15.27
CA LEU A 78 13.33 -0.29 14.41
C LEU A 78 14.64 -0.37 15.20
N ASP A 79 14.74 0.28 16.35
CA ASP A 79 15.93 0.23 17.21
C ASP A 79 16.21 -1.19 17.72
N SER A 80 15.18 -1.98 18.05
CA SER A 80 15.32 -3.38 18.45
C SER A 80 15.93 -4.23 17.33
N ILE A 81 15.44 -4.09 16.09
CA ILE A 81 15.95 -4.85 14.95
C ILE A 81 17.37 -4.38 14.60
N LEU A 82 17.62 -3.07 14.54
CA LEU A 82 18.94 -2.52 14.20
C LEU A 82 20.02 -2.91 15.22
N ASN A 83 19.71 -2.84 16.52
CA ASN A 83 20.65 -3.21 17.58
C ASN A 83 21.06 -4.69 17.51
N ARG A 84 20.16 -5.59 17.12
CA ARG A 84 20.41 -7.04 17.08
C ARG A 84 20.90 -7.54 15.72
N TYR A 85 20.41 -6.93 14.65
CA TYR A 85 20.53 -7.45 13.28
C TYR A 85 21.03 -6.42 12.26
N GLY A 86 21.37 -5.20 12.66
CA GLY A 86 21.81 -4.14 11.76
C GLY A 86 22.99 -4.50 10.85
N ASN A 87 23.87 -5.39 11.31
CA ASN A 87 25.02 -5.90 10.53
C ASN A 87 24.71 -7.14 9.67
N LYS A 88 23.49 -7.70 9.77
CA LYS A 88 23.06 -8.82 8.91
C LYS A 88 22.73 -8.30 7.52
N TYR A 89 23.01 -9.13 6.53
CA TYR A 89 22.61 -8.86 5.15
C TYR A 89 21.14 -9.25 4.96
N ILE A 90 20.45 -8.43 4.18
CA ILE A 90 19.08 -8.65 3.71
C ILE A 90 19.09 -8.66 2.18
N THR A 91 18.07 -9.28 1.59
CA THR A 91 17.81 -9.21 0.16
C THR A 91 16.74 -8.15 -0.07
N VAL A 92 17.03 -7.17 -0.91
CA VAL A 92 16.07 -6.13 -1.31
C VAL A 92 15.85 -6.16 -2.81
N THR A 93 14.67 -5.76 -3.26
CA THR A 93 14.30 -5.73 -4.68
C THR A 93 14.09 -4.30 -5.16
N THR A 94 13.86 -4.14 -6.45
CA THR A 94 13.44 -2.87 -7.04
C THR A 94 11.94 -2.69 -6.93
N ALA A 95 11.50 -1.47 -6.65
CA ALA A 95 10.10 -1.10 -6.39
C ALA A 95 9.23 -1.01 -7.67
N ASN A 96 9.57 -1.70 -8.75
CA ASN A 96 8.75 -1.79 -9.96
C ASN A 96 7.90 -3.07 -9.96
N THR A 97 6.87 -3.13 -10.82
CA THR A 97 5.88 -4.23 -10.85
C THR A 97 6.51 -5.63 -10.85
N TYR A 98 7.65 -5.80 -11.52
CA TYR A 98 8.27 -7.12 -11.72
C TYR A 98 9.54 -7.36 -10.87
N SER A 99 9.97 -6.41 -10.03
CA SER A 99 11.08 -6.59 -9.07
C SER A 99 12.38 -7.18 -9.67
N TYR A 100 12.79 -6.72 -10.86
CA TYR A 100 13.81 -7.39 -11.70
C TYR A 100 15.20 -7.53 -11.07
N LYS A 101 15.61 -6.68 -10.13
CA LYS A 101 16.98 -6.67 -9.58
C LYS A 101 16.97 -6.90 -8.07
N LYS A 102 17.60 -8.00 -7.65
CA LYS A 102 17.88 -8.29 -6.23
C LYS A 102 19.23 -7.69 -5.84
N GLN A 103 19.31 -7.11 -4.66
CA GLN A 103 20.56 -6.60 -4.08
C GLN A 103 20.74 -7.13 -2.65
N TYR A 104 21.97 -7.46 -2.30
CA TYR A 104 22.37 -7.88 -0.96
C TYR A 104 23.01 -6.70 -0.24
N ILE A 105 22.40 -6.24 0.85
CA ILE A 105 22.83 -5.04 1.58
C ILE A 105 22.72 -5.27 3.09
N LYS A 106 23.58 -4.64 3.90
CA LYS A 106 23.42 -4.68 5.37
C LYS A 106 22.15 -3.93 5.77
N LEU A 107 21.45 -4.43 6.77
CA LEU A 107 20.23 -3.81 7.27
C LEU A 107 20.46 -2.34 7.68
N ASN A 108 21.54 -2.03 8.38
CA ASN A 108 21.89 -0.65 8.75
C ASN A 108 22.02 0.26 7.52
N ASP A 109 22.71 -0.21 6.49
CA ASP A 109 22.94 0.57 5.26
C ASP A 109 21.62 0.79 4.53
N TYR A 110 20.78 -0.25 4.43
CA TYR A 110 19.44 -0.15 3.87
C TYR A 110 18.58 0.88 4.61
N ILE A 111 18.48 0.80 5.94
CA ILE A 111 17.66 1.73 6.73
C ILE A 111 18.18 3.17 6.60
N ASN A 112 19.49 3.36 6.57
CA ASN A 112 20.09 4.68 6.35
C ASN A 112 19.72 5.25 4.97
N LEU A 113 19.69 4.41 3.92
CA LEU A 113 19.21 4.82 2.59
C LEU A 113 17.72 5.22 2.64
N GLN A 114 16.87 4.41 3.27
CA GLN A 114 15.43 4.68 3.35
C GLN A 114 15.11 5.96 4.14
N LYS A 115 15.87 6.26 5.21
CA LYS A 115 15.71 7.50 5.99
C LYS A 115 16.18 8.76 5.25
N ARG A 116 17.15 8.62 4.35
CA ARG A 116 17.72 9.74 3.57
C ARG A 116 16.97 10.01 2.26
N SER A 117 16.20 9.04 1.78
CA SER A 117 15.45 9.14 0.53
C SER A 117 14.24 10.07 0.65
N SER A 118 14.48 11.38 0.72
CA SER A 118 13.47 12.42 0.52
C SER A 118 13.33 12.83 -0.96
N LYS A 119 14.16 12.26 -1.84
CA LYS A 119 14.14 12.55 -3.29
C LYS A 119 13.52 11.36 -4.02
N SER A 120 12.25 11.54 -4.38
CA SER A 120 11.51 10.73 -5.34
C SER A 120 12.37 10.50 -6.59
N THR A 121 12.92 9.30 -6.75
CA THR A 121 13.46 8.91 -8.06
C THR A 121 12.27 8.61 -8.96
N LYS A 122 12.33 9.06 -10.21
CA LYS A 122 11.22 8.91 -11.17
C LYS A 122 10.95 7.43 -11.51
N TRP A 123 11.91 6.54 -11.25
CA TRP A 123 11.89 5.17 -11.74
C TRP A 123 11.86 4.13 -10.60
N GLY A 124 10.89 3.22 -10.65
CA GLY A 124 10.76 2.14 -9.66
C GLY A 124 11.92 1.15 -9.69
N ASN A 125 12.58 1.01 -10.85
CA ASN A 125 13.76 0.17 -11.04
C ASN A 125 15.03 0.71 -10.32
N GLU A 126 15.03 1.96 -9.88
CA GLU A 126 16.11 2.61 -9.12
C GLU A 126 15.80 2.70 -7.63
N THR A 127 14.56 2.42 -7.24
CA THR A 127 14.09 2.49 -5.86
C THR A 127 14.25 1.12 -5.19
N LEU A 128 15.07 1.04 -4.14
CA LEU A 128 15.21 -0.17 -3.33
C LEU A 128 14.07 -0.30 -2.32
N TYR A 129 13.45 -1.48 -2.30
CA TYR A 129 12.32 -1.79 -1.44
C TYR A 129 12.53 -3.18 -0.83
N TRP A 130 12.48 -3.27 0.51
CA TRP A 130 12.60 -4.56 1.17
C TRP A 130 11.19 -5.13 1.34
N PHE A 131 10.81 -5.99 0.41
CA PHE A 131 9.53 -6.69 0.41
C PHE A 131 9.63 -7.97 -0.40
N GLY A 132 9.24 -9.09 0.19
CA GLY A 132 9.31 -10.40 -0.45
C GLY A 132 10.69 -11.07 -0.33
N ASP A 133 10.74 -12.38 -0.63
CA ASP A 133 11.93 -13.24 -0.59
C ASP A 133 12.62 -13.40 0.79
N ASP A 134 11.98 -12.97 1.87
CA ASP A 134 12.54 -13.02 3.23
C ASP A 134 12.96 -14.44 3.68
N LEU A 135 12.35 -15.47 3.08
CA LEU A 135 12.55 -16.87 3.46
C LEU A 135 13.62 -17.60 2.64
N LEU A 136 14.16 -17.00 1.57
CA LEU A 136 15.10 -17.69 0.67
C LEU A 136 16.57 -17.59 1.10
N ASN A 137 16.94 -16.59 1.90
CA ASN A 137 18.35 -16.28 2.19
C ASN A 137 18.63 -16.03 3.68
N ASP A 138 18.61 -17.09 4.49
CA ASP A 138 19.20 -17.15 5.84
C ASP A 138 18.65 -16.13 6.88
N GLN A 139 17.48 -15.54 6.62
CA GLN A 139 16.80 -14.64 7.57
C GLN A 139 16.04 -15.40 8.67
N LYS A 140 16.57 -16.53 9.14
CA LYS A 140 16.00 -17.33 10.25
C LYS A 140 15.74 -16.49 11.49
N TRP A 141 16.49 -15.41 11.67
CA TRP A 141 16.31 -14.45 12.75
C TRP A 141 14.97 -13.70 12.63
N LEU A 142 14.55 -13.35 11.42
CA LEU A 142 13.28 -12.67 11.15
C LEU A 142 12.13 -13.65 11.39
N THR A 143 12.25 -14.91 10.95
CA THR A 143 11.26 -15.97 11.24
C THR A 143 10.99 -16.13 12.74
N LYS A 144 12.03 -16.01 13.59
CA LYS A 144 11.88 -16.05 15.06
C LYS A 144 11.10 -14.86 15.64
N ILE A 145 11.05 -13.74 14.93
CA ILE A 145 10.22 -12.59 15.30
C ILE A 145 8.81 -12.80 14.77
N LEU A 146 8.69 -13.19 13.49
CA LEU A 146 7.42 -13.34 12.80
C LEU A 146 6.52 -14.44 13.39
N GLN A 147 7.06 -15.43 14.11
CA GLN A 147 6.25 -16.43 14.82
C GLN A 147 5.28 -15.84 15.87
N TYR A 148 5.53 -14.61 16.34
CA TYR A 148 4.65 -13.91 17.28
C TYR A 148 3.57 -13.08 16.59
N TYR A 149 3.67 -12.90 15.27
CA TYR A 149 2.64 -12.22 14.49
C TYR A 149 1.49 -13.19 14.19
N LYS A 150 0.26 -12.71 14.38
CA LYS A 150 -0.96 -13.45 14.06
C LYS A 150 -1.68 -12.73 12.93
N PRO A 151 -1.67 -13.25 11.70
CA PRO A 151 -2.45 -12.66 10.61
C PRO A 151 -3.96 -12.82 10.85
N PRO A 152 -4.80 -12.03 10.15
CA PRO A 152 -6.23 -12.32 10.06
C PRO A 152 -6.47 -13.76 9.62
N SER A 153 -7.37 -14.46 10.32
CA SER A 153 -7.62 -15.89 10.12
C SER A 153 -8.83 -16.16 9.21
N TYR A 154 -9.09 -15.27 8.25
CA TYR A 154 -10.20 -15.43 7.32
C TYR A 154 -9.82 -16.35 6.16
N ASN A 155 -10.68 -17.33 5.88
CA ASN A 155 -10.62 -18.09 4.63
C ASN A 155 -11.27 -17.27 3.50
N VAL A 156 -10.73 -17.39 2.28
CA VAL A 156 -11.24 -16.67 1.10
C VAL A 156 -11.45 -17.67 -0.03
N GLY A 157 -12.66 -18.23 -0.13
CA GLY A 157 -12.92 -19.33 -1.06
C GLY A 157 -11.93 -20.49 -0.85
N ASP A 158 -11.33 -20.97 -1.93
CA ASP A 158 -10.31 -22.02 -1.90
C ASP A 158 -8.90 -21.53 -1.54
N PHE A 159 -8.70 -20.21 -1.37
CA PHE A 159 -7.41 -19.64 -1.00
C PHE A 159 -7.17 -19.76 0.51
N ILE A 160 -6.65 -20.90 0.95
CA ILE A 160 -6.50 -21.26 2.36
C ILE A 160 -5.05 -21.37 2.83
N GLN A 161 -4.07 -21.24 1.94
CA GLN A 161 -2.65 -21.40 2.28
C GLN A 161 -1.99 -20.02 2.48
N PRO A 162 -1.78 -19.56 3.73
CA PRO A 162 -1.20 -18.25 4.00
C PRO A 162 0.32 -18.24 3.83
N SER A 163 0.83 -17.21 3.16
CA SER A 163 2.26 -16.90 3.05
C SER A 163 2.54 -15.51 3.60
N LEU A 164 3.38 -15.43 4.63
CA LEU A 164 3.72 -14.19 5.32
C LEU A 164 4.94 -13.53 4.66
N ASN A 165 4.81 -12.24 4.34
CA ASN A 165 5.88 -11.43 3.76
C ASN A 165 6.05 -10.16 4.59
N PHE A 166 7.27 -9.96 5.09
CA PHE A 166 7.63 -8.78 5.85
C PHE A 166 8.04 -7.66 4.90
N GLY A 167 7.84 -6.42 5.31
CA GLY A 167 8.26 -5.29 4.51
C GLY A 167 8.68 -4.08 5.32
N ILE A 168 9.73 -3.42 4.83
CA ILE A 168 10.16 -2.09 5.26
C ILE A 168 10.36 -1.24 4.02
N GLY A 169 9.90 0.01 4.05
CA GLY A 169 10.21 0.98 3.00
C GLY A 169 10.17 2.41 3.52
N GLY A 170 10.96 3.28 2.89
CA GLY A 170 10.94 4.72 3.14
C GLY A 170 9.75 5.41 2.47
N GLN A 171 9.58 6.69 2.77
CA GLN A 171 8.60 7.54 2.11
C GLN A 171 8.79 7.53 0.59
N GLY A 172 7.69 7.48 -0.16
CA GLY A 172 7.69 7.46 -1.62
C GLY A 172 7.93 6.07 -2.24
N THR A 173 8.31 5.07 -1.45
CA THR A 173 8.47 3.69 -1.92
C THR A 173 7.13 2.96 -1.96
N GLY A 174 7.03 1.88 -2.74
CA GLY A 174 5.80 1.12 -2.88
C GLY A 174 5.84 0.22 -4.10
N VAL A 175 4.71 -0.38 -4.47
CA VAL A 175 4.63 -1.22 -5.68
C VAL A 175 3.56 -0.63 -6.61
N PRO A 176 3.87 -0.39 -7.90
CA PRO A 176 2.90 0.05 -8.88
C PRO A 176 1.78 -0.96 -9.09
N PHE A 177 0.80 -0.63 -9.93
CA PHE A 177 -0.33 -1.52 -10.15
C PHE A 177 0.10 -2.91 -10.64
N HIS A 178 -0.47 -3.93 -10.02
CA HIS A 178 -0.38 -5.34 -10.37
C HIS A 178 -1.59 -6.07 -9.79
N PHE A 179 -1.72 -7.38 -10.03
CA PHE A 179 -2.77 -8.20 -9.42
C PHE A 179 -2.24 -9.61 -9.17
N HIS A 180 -2.86 -10.30 -8.21
CA HIS A 180 -2.61 -11.70 -7.88
C HIS A 180 -3.77 -12.23 -7.02
N GLY A 181 -3.54 -13.38 -6.34
CA GLY A 181 -4.46 -13.94 -5.35
C GLY A 181 -4.81 -12.96 -4.21
N PRO A 182 -5.85 -13.28 -3.42
CA PRO A 182 -6.30 -12.41 -2.34
C PRO A 182 -5.30 -12.39 -1.18
N GLY A 183 -5.45 -11.42 -0.29
CA GLY A 183 -4.65 -11.37 0.91
C GLY A 183 -4.96 -10.19 1.82
N PHE A 184 -4.14 -10.09 2.86
CA PHE A 184 -4.22 -9.05 3.88
C PHE A 184 -2.90 -8.30 3.95
N GLN A 185 -2.94 -7.04 4.37
CA GLN A 185 -1.76 -6.31 4.82
C GLN A 185 -2.05 -5.53 6.08
N GLN A 186 -1.27 -5.77 7.14
CA GLN A 186 -1.31 -4.98 8.36
C GLN A 186 -0.14 -3.98 8.39
N ILE A 187 -0.44 -2.73 8.72
CA ILE A 187 0.57 -1.71 8.96
C ILE A 187 1.04 -1.80 10.41
N ILE A 188 2.33 -2.00 10.62
CA ILE A 188 2.94 -2.11 11.94
C ILE A 188 3.47 -0.74 12.41
N PHE A 189 4.03 0.03 11.48
CA PHE A 189 4.55 1.38 11.73
C PHE A 189 4.39 2.25 10.48
N GLY A 190 4.20 3.56 10.69
CA GLY A 190 4.06 4.55 9.61
C GLY A 190 2.68 4.54 8.96
N ARG A 191 2.60 5.18 7.78
CA ARG A 191 1.40 5.23 6.95
C ARG A 191 1.66 4.68 5.56
N LYS A 192 0.64 4.04 4.99
CA LYS A 192 0.69 3.49 3.65
C LYS A 192 -0.64 3.71 2.94
N ARG A 193 -0.59 4.27 1.74
CA ARG A 193 -1.76 4.38 0.87
C ARG A 193 -1.89 3.15 -0.01
N TRP A 194 -3.11 2.65 -0.08
CA TRP A 194 -3.52 1.63 -1.04
C TRP A 194 -4.40 2.25 -2.10
N TYR A 195 -4.22 1.77 -3.32
CA TYR A 195 -5.09 2.02 -4.46
C TYR A 195 -5.55 0.68 -5.00
N LEU A 196 -6.85 0.48 -5.23
CA LEU A 196 -7.41 -0.73 -5.80
C LEU A 196 -8.43 -0.40 -6.90
N SER A 197 -8.51 -1.25 -7.91
CA SER A 197 -9.44 -1.12 -9.02
C SER A 197 -9.84 -2.48 -9.56
N LEU A 198 -11.10 -2.62 -9.96
CA LEU A 198 -11.57 -3.80 -10.71
C LEU A 198 -11.08 -3.77 -12.15
N GLU A 199 -10.97 -2.58 -12.74
CA GLU A 199 -10.47 -2.39 -14.10
C GLU A 199 -8.98 -2.05 -14.08
N LYS A 200 -8.27 -2.39 -15.17
CA LYS A 200 -6.85 -2.08 -15.30
C LYS A 200 -6.65 -0.56 -15.35
N PRO A 201 -5.98 0.05 -14.36
CA PRO A 201 -5.71 1.48 -14.40
C PRO A 201 -4.75 1.82 -15.54
N LEU A 202 -4.74 3.08 -15.98
CA LEU A 202 -3.69 3.57 -16.86
C LEU A 202 -2.41 3.77 -16.05
N PHE A 203 -1.42 2.89 -16.23
CA PHE A 203 -0.11 2.99 -15.57
C PHE A 203 1.01 2.41 -16.45
N ASP A 204 2.24 2.86 -16.22
CA ASP A 204 3.48 2.28 -16.75
C ASP A 204 4.07 1.35 -15.68
N PRO A 205 4.32 0.05 -15.96
CA PRO A 205 4.90 -0.89 -15.00
C PRO A 205 6.28 -0.50 -14.42
N ASN A 206 6.99 0.45 -15.04
CA ASN A 206 8.28 0.95 -14.58
C ASN A 206 8.21 2.31 -13.86
N GLU A 207 7.07 3.01 -13.89
CA GLU A 207 6.87 4.23 -13.10
C GLU A 207 6.67 3.88 -11.63
N THR A 208 7.00 4.80 -10.72
CA THR A 208 6.71 4.62 -9.29
C THR A 208 5.25 4.93 -8.99
N THR A 209 4.68 4.35 -7.93
CA THR A 209 3.32 4.68 -7.49
C THR A 209 3.16 6.17 -7.18
N ILE A 210 4.21 6.83 -6.67
CA ILE A 210 4.18 8.27 -6.42
C ILE A 210 4.11 9.07 -7.72
N GLN A 211 4.88 8.67 -8.76
CA GLN A 211 4.80 9.30 -10.07
C GLN A 211 3.41 9.15 -10.67
N TRP A 212 2.86 7.92 -10.63
CA TRP A 212 1.49 7.66 -11.07
C TRP A 212 0.48 8.52 -10.30
N SER A 213 0.66 8.70 -8.98
CA SER A 213 -0.23 9.50 -8.15
C SER A 213 -0.24 10.96 -8.61
N ILE A 214 0.93 11.56 -8.80
CA ILE A 214 1.08 12.96 -9.21
C ILE A 214 0.59 13.19 -10.65
N GLU A 215 0.97 12.31 -11.58
CA GLU A 215 0.72 12.55 -13.00
C GLU A 215 -0.67 12.10 -13.46
N LYS A 216 -1.23 11.04 -12.86
CA LYS A 216 -2.43 10.38 -13.38
C LYS A 216 -3.60 10.42 -12.41
N ARG A 217 -3.40 10.01 -11.15
CA ARG A 217 -4.50 9.94 -10.14
C ARG A 217 -5.17 11.29 -9.91
N PHE A 218 -4.40 12.37 -9.81
CA PHE A 218 -4.95 13.70 -9.50
C PHE A 218 -5.33 14.53 -10.73
N ASN A 219 -4.84 14.15 -11.91
CA ASN A 219 -5.10 14.89 -13.16
C ASN A 219 -6.20 14.24 -14.02
N HIS A 220 -6.61 13.01 -13.72
CA HIS A 220 -7.62 12.28 -14.49
C HIS A 220 -8.63 11.64 -13.55
N GLU A 221 -9.90 11.63 -13.96
CA GLU A 221 -10.91 10.82 -13.26
C GLU A 221 -10.52 9.34 -13.31
N GLN A 222 -10.62 8.68 -12.17
CA GLN A 222 -10.37 7.25 -12.02
C GLN A 222 -11.68 6.60 -11.56
N PRO A 223 -12.65 6.39 -12.48
CA PRO A 223 -13.89 5.70 -12.12
C PRO A 223 -13.53 4.31 -11.57
N PHE A 224 -14.21 3.91 -10.50
CA PHE A 224 -13.98 2.62 -9.81
C PHE A 224 -12.64 2.48 -9.06
N LEU A 225 -11.93 3.58 -8.82
CA LEU A 225 -10.77 3.57 -7.94
C LEU A 225 -11.18 3.62 -6.46
N TYR A 226 -10.75 2.60 -5.75
CA TYR A 226 -10.78 2.54 -4.30
C TYR A 226 -9.42 2.99 -3.78
N GLU A 227 -9.41 3.86 -2.79
CA GLU A 227 -8.20 4.34 -2.14
C GLU A 227 -8.39 4.46 -0.64
N CYS A 228 -7.33 4.19 0.11
CA CYS A 228 -7.34 4.38 1.54
C CYS A 228 -5.93 4.61 2.08
N THR A 229 -5.75 5.65 2.91
CA THR A 229 -4.59 5.75 3.79
C THR A 229 -4.78 4.85 5.01
N LEU A 230 -3.83 3.94 5.20
CA LEU A 230 -3.75 3.02 6.33
C LEU A 230 -2.72 3.53 7.33
N TYR A 231 -3.05 3.42 8.62
CA TYR A 231 -2.20 3.77 9.75
C TYR A 231 -1.75 2.53 10.52
N ALA A 232 -0.77 2.68 11.40
CA ALA A 232 -0.35 1.60 12.29
C ALA A 232 -1.53 0.96 13.03
N GLY A 233 -1.62 -0.37 12.95
CA GLY A 233 -2.73 -1.18 13.46
C GLY A 233 -3.77 -1.55 12.40
N ASP A 234 -3.91 -0.76 11.32
CA ASP A 234 -4.90 -1.03 10.28
C ASP A 234 -4.52 -2.26 9.45
N ILE A 235 -5.54 -3.01 9.05
CA ILE A 235 -5.44 -4.18 8.17
C ILE A 235 -6.33 -3.96 6.96
N ILE A 236 -5.77 -4.04 5.76
CA ILE A 236 -6.56 -4.10 4.53
C ILE A 236 -6.71 -5.54 4.04
N PHE A 237 -7.90 -5.91 3.61
CA PHE A 237 -8.15 -7.05 2.74
C PHE A 237 -8.19 -6.58 1.28
N PHE A 238 -7.37 -7.18 0.42
CA PHE A 238 -7.43 -6.99 -1.03
C PHE A 238 -7.93 -8.28 -1.70
N PRO A 239 -8.99 -8.22 -2.53
CA PRO A 239 -9.55 -9.43 -3.09
C PRO A 239 -8.75 -9.97 -4.29
N ASN A 240 -9.08 -11.21 -4.67
CA ASN A 240 -8.47 -11.92 -5.80
C ASN A 240 -8.65 -11.13 -7.11
N LEU A 241 -7.57 -11.01 -7.89
CA LEU A 241 -7.53 -10.36 -9.22
C LEU A 241 -7.86 -8.86 -9.24
N TRP A 242 -7.97 -8.19 -8.10
CA TRP A 242 -8.08 -6.74 -8.06
C TRP A 242 -6.73 -6.12 -8.42
N TRP A 243 -6.73 -5.16 -9.36
CA TRP A 243 -5.56 -4.33 -9.61
C TRP A 243 -5.29 -3.51 -8.36
N HIS A 244 -4.05 -3.51 -7.87
CA HIS A 244 -3.69 -2.73 -6.71
C HIS A 244 -2.27 -2.18 -6.78
N ALA A 245 -2.10 -0.99 -6.22
CA ALA A 245 -0.82 -0.32 -6.03
C ALA A 245 -0.70 0.16 -4.59
N THR A 246 0.54 0.29 -4.12
CA THR A 246 0.83 0.76 -2.77
C THR A 246 1.85 1.88 -2.76
N LEU A 247 1.73 2.78 -1.78
CA LEU A 247 2.63 3.90 -1.58
C LEU A 247 2.86 4.13 -0.08
N ASN A 248 4.08 3.97 0.38
CA ASN A 248 4.49 4.37 1.72
C ASN A 248 4.53 5.90 1.79
N LEU A 249 3.69 6.47 2.65
CA LEU A 249 3.62 7.93 2.84
C LEU A 249 4.67 8.41 3.83
N ASP A 250 5.16 7.51 4.68
CA ASP A 250 6.27 7.72 5.61
C ASP A 250 7.24 6.53 5.54
N PHE A 251 8.24 6.49 6.42
CA PHE A 251 8.91 5.23 6.72
C PHE A 251 7.89 4.24 7.31
N ALA A 252 7.72 3.10 6.66
CA ALA A 252 6.69 2.13 7.00
C ALA A 252 7.28 0.73 7.25
N ILE A 253 6.71 0.05 8.25
CA ILE A 253 6.90 -1.38 8.50
C ILE A 253 5.53 -2.03 8.37
N PHE A 254 5.41 -3.11 7.60
CA PHE A 254 4.14 -3.77 7.34
C PHE A 254 4.33 -5.27 7.12
N LEU A 255 3.25 -6.02 7.27
CA LEU A 255 3.20 -7.46 7.05
C LEU A 255 2.07 -7.79 6.11
N SER A 256 2.39 -8.47 5.02
CA SER A 256 1.42 -8.99 4.06
C SER A 256 1.21 -10.48 4.28
N THR A 257 -0.04 -10.93 4.22
CA THR A 257 -0.43 -12.33 4.19
C THR A 257 -1.11 -12.60 2.87
N PHE A 258 -0.42 -13.29 1.96
CA PHE A 258 -0.99 -13.73 0.69
C PHE A 258 -1.62 -15.09 0.87
N LEU A 259 -2.79 -15.30 0.28
CA LEU A 259 -3.48 -16.57 0.30
C LEU A 259 -3.33 -17.24 -1.07
N SER A 260 -2.86 -18.49 -1.08
CA SER A 260 -2.86 -19.33 -2.27
C SER A 260 -3.86 -20.47 -2.14
N LEU A 261 -4.25 -21.03 -3.29
CA LEU A 261 -4.91 -22.33 -3.39
C LEU A 261 -4.06 -23.40 -2.71
#